data_AF-A0A7C4NPY9-F1
#
_entry.id   AF-A0A7C4NPY9-F1
#
_cell.length_a   1.000
_cell.length_b   1.000
_cell.length_c   1.000
_cell.angle_alpha   90.00
_cell.angle_beta   90.00
_cell.angle_gamma   90.00
#
_symmetry.space_group_name_H-M   'P 1'
#
loop_
_entity.id
_entity.type
_entity.pdbx_description
1 polymer ?
#
loop_
_entity_poly.entity_id
_entity_poly.type
_entity_poly.pdbx_seq_one_letter_code
_entity_poly.pdbx_strand_id
1 'polypeptide(L)'
;MKNSVPLNSFLKSLKKENFLEEKYEEDLQIINPNNILKISVYLENKPGTLARFAELLKKYEANVIYMIYNEVISENRGEIAFYVKKPEQINALAQEMNLLGYYYNFEYSGTDEEKTNKIIGLNLLERFFLSLKKLIGEEETEKVKEIIMTSKMLSETLINFNRESGKNLETGQIFNKILTFAISSISKRGKNFNYKRLPTLPIGKILIYSFRPPTGGNIYILKGETEMIMIDGSYGIYYEDVKKMLAENQIDPSKIKKIYLTHADADHAGVSGYFEEEYRTEVYLHPAS
;
A
#
# COMPACT_ATOMS: atom_id res chain seq x y z
N MET A 1 25.50 30.60 -45.14
CA MET A 1 26.50 29.52 -45.20
C MET A 1 27.13 29.40 -43.82
N LYS A 2 27.04 28.20 -43.21
CA LYS A 2 27.53 27.92 -41.85
C LYS A 2 29.06 27.77 -41.89
N ASN A 3 29.78 28.61 -41.16
CA ASN A 3 31.20 28.38 -40.84
C ASN A 3 31.26 27.40 -39.65
N SER A 4 31.41 26.13 -39.94
CA SER A 4 31.75 25.11 -38.94
C SER A 4 33.21 25.27 -38.54
N VAL A 5 33.47 25.66 -37.29
CA VAL A 5 34.80 25.56 -36.70
C VAL A 5 35.18 24.06 -36.66
N PRO A 6 36.35 23.65 -37.19
CA PRO A 6 36.75 22.26 -37.15
C PRO A 6 36.91 21.81 -35.69
N LEU A 7 36.29 20.70 -35.32
CA LEU A 7 36.34 20.09 -33.97
C LEU A 7 37.77 19.99 -33.39
N ASN A 8 38.76 19.83 -34.27
CA ASN A 8 40.18 19.78 -33.90
C ASN A 8 40.76 21.11 -33.40
N SER A 9 40.22 22.25 -33.83
CA SER A 9 40.61 23.57 -33.33
C SER A 9 40.08 23.82 -31.92
N PHE A 10 38.87 23.34 -31.62
CA PHE A 10 38.26 23.41 -30.29
C PHE A 10 38.97 22.49 -29.29
N LEU A 11 39.30 21.26 -29.69
CA LEU A 11 40.07 20.33 -28.85
C LEU A 11 41.49 20.85 -28.54
N LYS A 12 42.10 21.59 -29.47
CA LYS A 12 43.41 22.24 -29.23
C LYS A 12 43.33 23.42 -28.27
N SER A 13 42.25 24.22 -28.27
CA SER A 13 42.10 25.32 -27.31
C SER A 13 41.85 24.78 -25.90
N LEU A 14 41.06 23.72 -25.75
CA LEU A 14 40.79 23.07 -24.47
C LEU A 14 42.04 22.46 -23.82
N LYS A 15 42.96 21.89 -24.62
CA LYS A 15 44.26 21.40 -24.13
C LYS A 15 45.22 22.52 -23.74
N LYS A 16 45.13 23.69 -24.38
CA LYS A 16 46.02 24.83 -24.11
C LYS A 16 45.66 25.56 -22.82
N GLU A 17 44.43 25.43 -22.34
CA GLU A 17 43.91 26.04 -21.11
C GLU A 17 43.88 25.09 -19.89
N ASN A 18 44.60 23.95 -19.94
CA ASN A 18 44.65 22.95 -18.86
C ASN A 18 43.28 22.38 -18.40
N PHE A 19 42.19 22.61 -19.13
CA PHE A 19 40.85 22.09 -18.83
C PHE A 19 40.73 20.55 -18.89
N LEU A 20 41.73 19.85 -19.40
CA LEU A 20 41.77 18.39 -19.56
C LEU A 20 42.83 17.71 -18.68
N GLU A 21 43.50 18.46 -17.80
CA GLU A 21 44.52 17.94 -16.87
C GLU A 21 44.06 17.99 -15.41
N GLU A 22 42.77 17.79 -15.13
CA GLU A 22 42.38 17.25 -13.83
C GLU A 22 42.44 15.73 -13.91
N LYS A 23 43.61 15.16 -13.58
CA LYS A 23 43.65 13.82 -13.01
C LYS A 23 43.04 13.90 -11.61
N TYR A 24 41.72 13.79 -11.53
CA TYR A 24 41.08 13.31 -10.32
C TYR A 24 41.48 11.83 -10.17
N GLU A 25 42.60 11.58 -9.49
CA GLU A 25 42.84 10.27 -8.86
C GLU A 25 41.98 10.21 -7.61
N GLU A 26 40.69 9.88 -7.78
CA GLU A 26 39.92 9.31 -6.68
C GLU A 26 40.46 7.91 -6.43
N ASP A 27 41.17 7.77 -5.31
CA ASP A 27 41.53 6.49 -4.71
C ASP A 27 40.27 5.82 -4.13
N LEU A 28 39.21 5.69 -4.93
CA LEU A 28 38.09 4.80 -4.67
C LEU A 28 38.53 3.39 -5.06
N GLN A 29 39.43 2.82 -4.26
CA GLN A 29 39.61 1.38 -4.27
C GLN A 29 38.29 0.77 -3.76
N ILE A 30 37.37 0.47 -4.67
CA ILE A 30 36.22 -0.40 -4.41
C ILE A 30 36.80 -1.80 -4.21
N ILE A 31 37.28 -2.09 -3.00
CA ILE A 31 38.01 -3.34 -2.70
C ILE A 31 37.05 -4.55 -2.59
N ASN A 32 35.73 -4.34 -2.68
CA ASN A 32 34.77 -5.43 -2.85
C ASN A 32 33.38 -4.90 -3.25
N PRO A 33 32.76 -5.37 -4.35
CA PRO A 33 31.38 -5.01 -4.74
C PRO A 33 30.30 -5.60 -3.82
N ASN A 34 30.67 -6.14 -2.66
CA ASN A 34 29.88 -7.12 -1.90
C ASN A 34 28.91 -6.54 -0.85
N ASN A 35 28.62 -5.23 -0.78
CA ASN A 35 27.62 -4.67 0.15
C ASN A 35 26.95 -3.40 -0.40
N ILE A 36 26.38 -3.48 -1.61
CA ILE A 36 25.69 -2.34 -2.22
C ILE A 36 24.23 -2.36 -1.78
N LEU A 37 23.77 -1.25 -1.20
CA LEU A 37 22.36 -1.01 -0.95
C LEU A 37 21.84 0.02 -1.96
N LYS A 38 20.88 -0.40 -2.77
CA LYS A 38 20.12 0.48 -3.65
C LYS A 38 18.84 0.87 -2.93
N ILE A 39 18.56 2.17 -2.90
CA ILE A 39 17.30 2.73 -2.42
C ILE A 39 16.52 3.35 -3.57
N SER A 40 15.23 3.07 -3.63
CA SER A 40 14.27 3.92 -4.34
C SER A 40 13.47 4.70 -3.31
N VAL A 41 13.48 6.03 -3.35
CA VAL A 41 12.85 6.88 -2.33
C VAL A 41 12.00 7.97 -2.97
N TYR A 42 10.85 8.25 -2.38
CA TYR A 42 10.05 9.41 -2.73
C TYR A 42 10.61 10.66 -2.05
N LEU A 43 11.01 11.64 -2.86
CA LEU A 43 11.52 12.94 -2.42
C LEU A 43 10.66 14.03 -3.05
N GLU A 44 9.94 14.75 -2.21
CA GLU A 44 9.10 15.87 -2.65
C GLU A 44 9.97 16.95 -3.33
N ASN A 45 9.55 17.38 -4.52
CA ASN A 45 10.19 18.43 -5.30
C ASN A 45 10.01 19.81 -4.65
N LYS A 46 10.72 20.04 -3.56
CA LYS A 46 10.83 21.32 -2.83
C LYS A 46 12.28 21.59 -2.44
N PRO A 47 12.70 22.87 -2.42
CA PRO A 47 14.05 23.25 -2.01
C PRO A 47 14.47 22.63 -0.66
N GLY A 48 15.68 22.08 -0.63
CA GLY A 48 16.27 21.49 0.58
C GLY A 48 15.86 20.05 0.89
N THR A 49 14.89 19.44 0.20
CA THR A 49 14.51 18.03 0.43
C THR A 49 15.68 17.07 0.20
N LEU A 50 16.39 17.23 -0.93
CA LEU A 50 17.55 16.40 -1.24
C LEU A 50 18.69 16.62 -0.23
N ALA A 51 18.95 17.85 0.18
CA ALA A 51 20.00 18.17 1.15
C ALA A 51 19.74 17.47 2.49
N ARG A 52 18.51 17.54 3.02
CA ARG A 52 18.10 16.84 4.25
C ARG A 52 18.26 15.31 4.10
N PHE A 53 17.92 14.77 2.94
CA PHE A 53 18.08 13.34 2.67
C PHE A 53 19.57 12.93 2.61
N ALA A 54 20.42 13.75 1.99
CA ALA A 54 21.86 13.52 1.95
C ALA A 54 22.49 13.60 3.36
N GLU A 55 22.05 14.53 4.20
CA GLU A 55 22.46 14.60 5.61
C GLU A 55 22.08 13.34 6.39
N LEU A 56 20.89 12.79 6.15
CA LEU A 56 20.45 11.52 6.71
C LEU A 56 21.37 10.37 6.28
N LEU A 57 21.67 10.24 4.98
CA LEU A 57 22.60 9.21 4.50
C LEU A 57 24.01 9.37 5.12
N LYS A 58 24.50 10.61 5.21
CA LYS A 58 25.80 10.92 5.82
C LYS A 58 25.86 10.50 7.29
N LYS A 59 24.79 10.72 8.06
CA LYS A 59 24.68 10.32 9.47
C LYS A 59 24.92 8.81 9.67
N TYR A 60 24.55 8.00 8.69
CA TYR A 60 24.69 6.54 8.73
C TYR A 60 25.90 6.00 7.97
N GLU A 61 26.83 6.87 7.56
CA GLU A 61 27.98 6.50 6.72
C GLU A 61 27.58 5.77 5.43
N ALA A 62 26.40 6.08 4.88
CA ALA A 62 25.93 5.57 3.61
C ALA A 62 26.63 6.32 2.47
N ASN A 63 27.76 5.78 2.01
CA ASN A 63 28.58 6.41 0.98
C ASN A 63 27.94 6.24 -0.39
N VAL A 64 27.37 7.34 -0.93
CA VAL A 64 26.67 7.35 -2.22
C VAL A 64 27.63 7.02 -3.35
N ILE A 65 27.30 5.97 -4.10
CA ILE A 65 27.98 5.53 -5.32
C ILE A 65 27.42 6.29 -6.52
N TYR A 66 26.09 6.35 -6.62
CA TYR A 66 25.41 7.17 -7.60
C TYR A 66 24.02 7.58 -7.12
N MET A 67 23.51 8.66 -7.70
CA MET A 67 22.13 9.10 -7.58
C MET A 67 21.57 9.39 -8.96
N ILE A 68 20.41 8.84 -9.26
CA ILE A 68 19.65 9.08 -10.47
C ILE A 68 18.31 9.70 -10.07
N TYR A 69 18.01 10.84 -10.67
CA TYR A 69 16.70 11.45 -10.64
C TYR A 69 16.20 11.50 -12.07
N ASN A 70 15.06 10.87 -12.34
CA ASN A 70 14.50 10.86 -13.69
C ASN A 70 13.11 11.50 -13.68
N GLU A 71 13.08 12.80 -13.96
CA GLU A 71 11.85 13.60 -14.03
C GLU A 71 10.85 13.08 -15.06
N VAL A 72 11.30 12.35 -16.09
CA VAL A 72 10.44 11.77 -17.13
C VAL A 72 9.74 10.51 -16.62
N ILE A 73 10.35 9.75 -15.71
CA ILE A 73 9.78 8.54 -15.11
C ILE A 73 8.98 8.88 -13.86
N SER A 74 9.47 9.79 -13.02
CA SER A 74 8.75 10.32 -11.86
C SER A 74 9.44 11.57 -11.31
N GLU A 75 8.71 12.68 -11.30
CA GLU A 75 9.09 14.00 -10.79
C GLU A 75 9.31 14.06 -9.26
N ASN A 76 9.22 12.94 -8.55
CA ASN A 76 9.45 12.87 -7.10
C ASN A 76 10.18 11.58 -6.67
N ARG A 77 10.81 10.83 -7.59
CA ARG A 77 11.51 9.57 -7.27
C ARG A 77 13.02 9.72 -7.47
N GLY A 78 13.78 9.45 -6.41
CA GLY A 78 15.23 9.28 -6.47
C GLY A 78 15.61 7.80 -6.37
N GLU A 79 16.49 7.35 -7.27
CA GLU A 79 17.20 6.08 -7.12
C GLU A 79 18.64 6.37 -6.69
N ILE A 80 19.06 5.82 -5.57
CA ILE A 80 20.38 6.08 -5.00
C ILE A 80 21.01 4.74 -4.66
N ALA A 81 22.23 4.51 -5.10
CA ALA A 81 23.01 3.37 -4.63
C ALA A 81 24.10 3.87 -3.70
N PHE A 82 24.28 3.18 -2.58
CA PHE A 82 25.33 3.50 -1.62
C PHE A 82 25.94 2.25 -1.02
N TYR A 83 27.19 2.37 -0.63
CA TYR A 83 27.91 1.33 0.09
C TYR A 83 27.53 1.39 1.57
N VAL A 84 27.28 0.21 2.15
CA VAL A 84 27.04 0.05 3.59
C VAL A 84 28.11 -0.85 4.18
N LYS A 85 28.76 -0.41 5.26
CA LYS A 85 29.83 -1.19 5.90
C LYS A 85 29.29 -2.40 6.64
N LYS A 86 28.12 -2.27 7.26
CA LYS A 86 27.52 -3.28 8.14
C LYS A 86 26.00 -3.36 7.95
N PRO A 87 25.39 -4.56 7.86
CA PRO A 87 23.94 -4.70 7.74
C PRO A 87 23.14 -4.03 8.87
N GLU A 88 23.70 -3.90 10.07
CA GLU A 88 23.06 -3.24 11.20
C GLU A 88 22.78 -1.75 10.93
N GLN A 89 23.59 -1.10 10.08
CA GLN A 89 23.36 0.29 9.66
C GLN A 89 22.10 0.42 8.80
N ILE A 90 21.77 -0.62 8.03
CA ILE A 90 20.56 -0.67 7.20
C ILE A 90 19.33 -0.65 8.10
N ASN A 91 19.34 -1.42 9.18
CA ASN A 91 18.24 -1.45 10.14
C ASN A 91 18.04 -0.08 10.81
N ALA A 92 19.11 0.55 11.28
CA ALA A 92 19.02 1.85 11.93
C ALA A 92 18.54 2.95 10.96
N LEU A 93 19.06 2.96 9.72
CA LEU A 93 18.60 3.86 8.66
C LEU A 93 17.12 3.63 8.33
N ALA A 94 16.70 2.37 8.16
CA ALA A 94 15.31 2.00 7.87
C ALA A 94 14.34 2.49 8.96
N GLN A 95 14.72 2.32 10.23
CA GLN A 95 13.93 2.79 11.38
C GLN A 95 13.81 4.32 11.40
N GLU A 96 14.92 5.06 11.20
CA GLU A 96 14.84 6.53 11.15
C GLU A 96 14.04 7.01 9.93
N MET A 97 14.18 6.37 8.78
CA MET A 97 13.36 6.66 7.59
C MET A 97 11.87 6.44 7.86
N ASN A 98 11.51 5.37 8.58
CA ASN A 98 10.14 5.11 9.00
C ASN A 98 9.60 6.20 9.94
N LEU A 99 10.39 6.64 10.93
CA LEU A 99 10.03 7.72 11.86
C LEU A 99 9.82 9.05 11.13
N LEU A 100 10.70 9.38 10.18
CA LEU A 100 10.63 10.59 9.36
C LEU A 100 9.56 10.52 8.26
N GLY A 101 8.92 9.35 8.07
CA GLY A 101 7.83 9.17 7.13
C GLY A 101 8.26 9.05 5.66
N TYR A 102 9.51 8.67 5.40
CA TYR A 102 9.96 8.42 4.04
C TYR A 102 9.30 7.16 3.46
N TYR A 103 8.90 7.25 2.20
CA TYR A 103 8.50 6.10 1.39
C TYR A 103 9.71 5.62 0.61
N TYR A 104 10.13 4.38 0.85
CA TYR A 104 11.31 3.82 0.23
C TYR A 104 11.18 2.32 -0.05
N ASN A 105 12.08 1.82 -0.91
CA ASN A 105 12.42 0.41 -1.01
C ASN A 105 13.93 0.22 -0.95
N PHE A 106 14.37 -0.88 -0.35
CA PHE A 106 15.77 -1.30 -0.34
C PHE A 106 15.98 -2.56 -1.18
N GLU A 107 17.05 -2.56 -1.95
CA GLU A 107 17.59 -3.74 -2.63
C GLU A 107 19.05 -3.90 -2.20
N TYR A 108 19.38 -5.03 -1.61
CA TYR A 108 20.73 -5.30 -1.12
C TYR A 108 21.41 -6.35 -1.98
N SER A 109 22.66 -6.11 -2.33
CA SER A 109 23.52 -7.07 -3.03
C SER A 109 24.80 -7.27 -2.24
N GLY A 110 24.99 -8.49 -1.72
CA GLY A 110 26.15 -8.83 -0.91
C GLY A 110 26.20 -10.26 -0.39
N THR A 111 27.25 -10.61 0.34
CA THR A 111 27.47 -11.99 0.82
C THR A 111 26.43 -12.46 1.85
N ASP A 112 25.80 -11.53 2.57
CA ASP A 112 24.76 -11.79 3.58
C ASP A 112 23.34 -11.43 3.07
N GLU A 113 23.09 -11.64 1.77
CA GLU A 113 21.86 -11.18 1.10
C GLU A 113 20.58 -11.70 1.76
N GLU A 114 20.49 -12.99 2.07
CA GLU A 114 19.29 -13.58 2.66
C GLU A 114 18.95 -12.97 4.04
N LYS A 115 19.96 -12.87 4.91
CA LYS A 115 19.82 -12.28 6.25
C LYS A 115 19.43 -10.80 6.16
N THR A 116 20.07 -10.06 5.26
CA THR A 116 19.82 -8.62 5.07
C THR A 116 18.44 -8.34 4.47
N ASN A 117 18.02 -9.15 3.49
CA ASN A 117 16.68 -9.07 2.91
C ASN A 117 15.58 -9.34 3.94
N LYS A 118 15.81 -10.26 4.89
CA LYS A 118 14.89 -10.48 6.00
C LYS A 118 14.77 -9.24 6.91
N ILE A 119 15.88 -8.59 7.23
CA ILE A 119 15.91 -7.34 8.00
C ILE A 119 15.13 -6.23 7.28
N ILE A 120 15.35 -6.06 5.97
CA ILE A 120 14.61 -5.10 5.14
C ILE A 120 13.11 -5.39 5.18
N GLY A 121 12.72 -6.65 4.98
CA GLY A 121 11.31 -7.06 5.01
C GLY A 121 10.63 -6.78 6.35
N LEU A 122 11.32 -7.00 7.48
CA LEU A 122 10.81 -6.66 8.81
C LEU A 122 10.60 -5.15 8.98
N ASN A 123 11.53 -4.31 8.50
CA ASN A 123 11.38 -2.85 8.55
C ASN A 123 10.22 -2.34 7.68
N LEU A 124 9.96 -2.97 6.54
CA LEU A 124 8.80 -2.67 5.71
C LEU A 124 7.50 -3.05 6.41
N LEU A 125 7.48 -4.18 7.13
CA LEU A 125 6.35 -4.59 7.95
C LEU A 125 6.11 -3.64 9.14
N GLU A 126 7.17 -3.16 9.79
CA GLU A 126 7.06 -2.12 10.83
C GLU A 126 6.48 -0.82 10.27
N ARG A 127 6.94 -0.37 9.09
CA ARG A 127 6.38 0.81 8.41
C ARG A 127 4.91 0.64 8.11
N PHE A 128 4.51 -0.56 7.69
CA PHE A 128 3.11 -0.90 7.47
C PHE A 128 2.30 -0.69 8.76
N PHE A 129 2.75 -1.23 9.90
CA PHE A 129 2.06 -1.00 11.18
C PHE A 129 2.06 0.46 11.64
N LEU A 130 3.13 1.22 11.39
CA LEU A 130 3.14 2.66 11.66
C LEU A 130 2.12 3.41 10.80
N SER A 131 1.92 2.98 9.55
CA SER A 131 0.91 3.53 8.64
C SER A 131 -0.50 3.16 9.10
N LEU A 132 -0.72 1.93 9.56
CA LEU A 132 -1.98 1.52 10.18
C LEU A 132 -2.30 2.37 11.41
N LYS A 133 -1.32 2.57 12.31
CA LYS A 133 -1.52 3.35 13.55
C LYS A 133 -2.05 4.76 13.25
N LYS A 134 -1.57 5.40 12.18
CA LYS A 134 -2.05 6.71 11.72
C LYS A 134 -3.49 6.69 11.17
N LEU A 135 -3.93 5.56 10.62
CA LEU A 135 -5.20 5.45 9.89
C LEU A 135 -6.35 4.90 10.75
N ILE A 136 -6.06 3.92 11.59
CA ILE A 136 -7.07 3.19 12.37
C ILE A 136 -6.90 3.32 13.88
N GLY A 137 -5.83 3.97 14.36
CA GLY A 137 -5.56 4.13 15.80
C GLY A 137 -4.66 3.02 16.37
N GLU A 138 -4.20 3.24 17.61
CA GLU A 138 -3.24 2.34 18.29
C GLU A 138 -3.86 1.00 18.69
N GLU A 139 -5.06 1.03 19.29
CA GLU A 139 -5.73 -0.17 19.80
C GLU A 139 -6.06 -1.15 18.66
N GLU A 140 -6.61 -0.65 17.56
CA GLU A 140 -6.95 -1.45 16.39
C GLU A 140 -5.70 -1.98 15.69
N THR A 141 -4.62 -1.20 15.64
CA THR A 141 -3.35 -1.64 15.05
C THR A 141 -2.77 -2.82 15.81
N GLU A 142 -2.88 -2.83 17.13
CA GLU A 142 -2.30 -3.90 17.94
C GLU A 142 -3.07 -5.22 17.81
N LYS A 143 -4.40 -5.18 17.67
CA LYS A 143 -5.23 -6.35 17.33
C LYS A 143 -4.81 -6.98 16.00
N VAL A 144 -4.51 -6.13 15.02
CA VAL A 144 -4.10 -6.56 13.68
C VAL A 144 -2.71 -7.15 13.68
N LYS A 145 -1.79 -6.49 14.39
CA LYS A 145 -0.43 -6.98 14.59
C LYS A 145 -0.45 -8.34 15.28
N GLU A 146 -1.32 -8.55 16.26
CA GLU A 146 -1.52 -9.85 16.91
C GLU A 146 -1.95 -10.93 15.90
N ILE A 147 -2.94 -10.66 15.03
CA ILE A 147 -3.39 -11.61 13.99
C ILE A 147 -2.25 -11.96 13.01
N ILE A 148 -1.48 -10.96 12.58
CA ILE A 148 -0.38 -11.18 11.64
C ILE A 148 0.77 -11.94 12.30
N MET A 149 1.10 -11.64 13.56
CA MET A 149 2.21 -12.26 14.27
C MET A 149 1.90 -13.67 14.76
N THR A 150 0.63 -13.98 15.02
CA THR A 150 0.19 -15.34 15.39
C THR A 150 0.20 -16.32 14.21
N SER A 151 0.23 -15.82 12.97
CA SER A 151 0.33 -16.63 11.76
C SER A 151 1.67 -16.45 11.06
N LYS A 152 2.55 -17.45 11.19
CA LYS A 152 3.84 -17.48 10.48
C LYS A 152 3.66 -17.32 8.96
N MET A 153 2.67 -17.99 8.38
CA MET A 153 2.34 -17.90 6.96
C MET A 153 1.97 -16.47 6.54
N LEU A 154 1.12 -15.77 7.30
CA LEU A 154 0.74 -14.39 6.98
C LEU A 154 1.92 -13.43 7.10
N SER A 155 2.72 -13.57 8.16
CA SER A 155 3.93 -12.77 8.37
C SER A 155 4.93 -12.95 7.22
N GLU A 156 5.23 -14.20 6.85
CA GLU A 156 6.13 -14.50 5.72
C GLU A 156 5.56 -14.05 4.38
N THR A 157 4.25 -14.20 4.17
CA THR A 157 3.57 -13.70 2.96
C THR A 157 3.71 -12.19 2.86
N LEU A 158 3.44 -11.44 3.93
CA LEU A 158 3.57 -9.98 3.94
C LEU A 158 5.01 -9.51 3.76
N ILE A 159 5.99 -10.22 4.34
CA ILE A 159 7.42 -9.93 4.16
C ILE A 159 7.81 -10.12 2.68
N ASN A 160 7.51 -11.30 2.12
CA ASN A 160 7.84 -11.63 0.73
C ASN A 160 7.13 -10.69 -0.24
N PHE A 161 5.88 -10.36 0.05
CA PHE A 161 5.07 -9.49 -0.77
C PHE A 161 5.53 -8.04 -0.73
N ASN A 162 5.91 -7.51 0.44
CA ASN A 162 6.53 -6.18 0.54
C ASN A 162 7.87 -6.12 -0.20
N ARG A 163 8.63 -7.23 -0.22
CA ARG A 163 9.88 -7.33 -0.99
C ARG A 163 9.61 -7.29 -2.49
N GLU A 164 8.62 -8.04 -2.99
CA GLU A 164 8.27 -8.04 -4.41
C GLU A 164 7.67 -6.71 -4.85
N SER A 165 6.76 -6.17 -4.05
CA SER A 165 6.17 -4.85 -4.26
C SER A 165 7.22 -3.75 -4.14
N GLY A 166 8.27 -3.94 -3.35
CA GLY A 166 9.37 -2.99 -3.18
C GLY A 166 10.09 -2.64 -4.49
N LYS A 167 10.19 -3.60 -5.42
CA LYS A 167 10.75 -3.35 -6.77
C LYS A 167 10.00 -2.25 -7.53
N ASN A 168 8.74 -1.99 -7.15
CA ASN A 168 7.94 -0.89 -7.66
C ASN A 168 7.30 -0.10 -6.50
N LEU A 169 7.91 1.03 -6.15
CA LEU A 169 7.48 1.90 -5.05
C LEU A 169 5.98 2.25 -5.09
N GLU A 170 5.40 2.42 -6.28
CA GLU A 170 3.98 2.74 -6.48
C GLU A 170 3.08 1.55 -6.13
N THR A 171 3.45 0.36 -6.60
CA THR A 171 2.79 -0.91 -6.28
C THR A 171 2.78 -1.15 -4.76
N GLY A 172 3.90 -0.92 -4.07
CA GLY A 172 3.97 -1.03 -2.61
C GLY A 172 3.06 -0.05 -1.86
N GLN A 173 2.86 1.17 -2.39
CA GLN A 173 1.91 2.13 -1.81
C GLN A 173 0.45 1.69 -1.99
N ILE A 174 0.09 1.20 -3.18
CA ILE A 174 -1.26 0.67 -3.46
C ILE A 174 -1.58 -0.47 -2.50
N PHE A 175 -0.62 -1.36 -2.27
CA PHE A 175 -0.85 -2.49 -1.38
C PHE A 175 -0.95 -2.12 0.09
N ASN A 176 -0.16 -1.16 0.57
CA ASN A 176 -0.37 -0.63 1.92
C ASN A 176 -1.79 -0.07 2.09
N LYS A 177 -2.34 0.59 1.06
CA LYS A 177 -3.73 1.06 1.08
C LYS A 177 -4.73 -0.10 1.12
N ILE A 178 -4.56 -1.12 0.27
CA ILE A 178 -5.43 -2.32 0.24
C ILE A 178 -5.42 -3.05 1.58
N LEU A 179 -4.23 -3.23 2.16
CA LEU A 179 -4.07 -3.96 3.42
C LEU A 179 -4.63 -3.14 4.59
N THR A 180 -4.39 -1.83 4.62
CA THR A 180 -5.04 -0.93 5.60
C THR A 180 -6.55 -0.97 5.47
N PHE A 181 -7.05 -0.98 4.24
CA PHE A 181 -8.47 -1.10 3.97
C PHE A 181 -9.05 -2.41 4.52
N ALA A 182 -8.47 -3.56 4.16
CA ALA A 182 -8.93 -4.87 4.62
C ALA A 182 -8.98 -4.96 6.14
N ILE A 183 -7.95 -4.42 6.80
CA ILE A 183 -7.85 -4.37 8.26
C ILE A 183 -8.88 -3.40 8.89
N SER A 184 -9.08 -2.23 8.30
CA SER A 184 -10.13 -1.30 8.74
C SER A 184 -11.50 -1.95 8.64
N SER A 185 -11.74 -2.76 7.59
CA SER A 185 -13.00 -3.46 7.43
C SER A 185 -13.19 -4.54 8.49
N ILE A 186 -12.13 -5.30 8.83
CA ILE A 186 -12.13 -6.29 9.91
C ILE A 186 -12.38 -5.66 11.28
N SER A 187 -11.76 -4.51 11.59
CA SER A 187 -11.89 -3.86 12.90
C SER A 187 -13.27 -3.26 13.16
N LYS A 188 -14.06 -3.02 12.10
CA LYS A 188 -15.43 -2.50 12.13
C LYS A 188 -16.51 -3.59 12.17
N ARG A 189 -16.21 -4.75 12.78
CA ARG A 189 -17.13 -5.88 12.95
C ARG A 189 -17.64 -6.00 14.38
N GLY A 190 -18.70 -6.76 14.59
CA GLY A 190 -19.25 -7.05 15.91
C GLY A 190 -19.68 -5.78 16.65
N LYS A 191 -19.17 -5.58 17.87
CA LYS A 191 -19.49 -4.41 18.70
C LYS A 191 -19.08 -3.07 18.06
N ASN A 192 -18.14 -3.09 17.13
CA ASN A 192 -17.64 -1.90 16.43
C ASN A 192 -18.36 -1.67 15.09
N PHE A 193 -19.27 -2.54 14.70
CA PHE A 193 -20.05 -2.37 13.49
C PHE A 193 -21.08 -1.26 13.68
N ASN A 194 -20.85 -0.13 13.03
CA ASN A 194 -21.73 1.03 13.06
C ASN A 194 -22.22 1.35 11.64
N TYR A 195 -23.52 1.13 11.39
CA TYR A 195 -24.15 1.45 10.11
C TYR A 195 -24.97 2.74 10.20
N LYS A 196 -25.16 3.40 9.06
CA LYS A 196 -26.10 4.52 8.93
C LYS A 196 -27.36 4.03 8.21
N ARG A 197 -28.49 4.10 8.90
CA ARG A 197 -29.82 3.95 8.29
C ARG A 197 -30.22 5.25 7.61
N LEU A 198 -30.56 5.20 6.33
CA LEU A 198 -31.13 6.35 5.61
C LEU A 198 -32.65 6.40 5.80
N PRO A 199 -33.30 7.55 5.52
CA PRO A 199 -34.76 7.65 5.57
C PRO A 199 -35.41 6.57 4.70
N THR A 200 -36.47 5.95 5.23
CA THR A 200 -37.26 4.97 4.48
C THR A 200 -38.05 5.68 3.39
N LEU A 201 -37.93 5.19 2.17
CA LEU A 201 -38.61 5.79 1.01
C LEU A 201 -39.78 4.90 0.58
N PRO A 202 -41.02 5.40 0.60
CA PRO A 202 -42.16 4.69 0.01
C PRO A 202 -42.19 4.89 -1.51
N ILE A 203 -42.36 3.80 -2.26
CA ILE A 203 -42.64 3.82 -3.70
C ILE A 203 -43.87 2.95 -3.96
N GLY A 204 -45.03 3.59 -4.10
CA GLY A 204 -46.30 2.90 -4.18
C GLY A 204 -46.54 2.05 -2.92
N LYS A 205 -46.65 0.73 -3.10
CA LYS A 205 -46.82 -0.25 -2.02
C LYS A 205 -45.50 -0.81 -1.45
N ILE A 206 -44.36 -0.40 -2.01
CA ILE A 206 -43.04 -0.89 -1.63
C ILE A 206 -42.40 0.10 -0.67
N LEU A 207 -41.79 -0.41 0.39
CA LEU A 207 -40.92 0.36 1.27
C LEU A 207 -39.46 0.05 0.97
N ILE A 208 -38.66 1.09 0.75
CA ILE A 208 -37.21 0.96 0.55
C ILE A 208 -36.50 1.32 1.84
N TYR A 209 -35.79 0.35 2.39
CA TYR A 209 -34.81 0.55 3.45
C TYR A 209 -33.43 0.65 2.83
N SER A 210 -32.60 1.56 3.33
CA SER A 210 -31.23 1.71 2.84
C SER A 210 -30.29 1.83 4.02
N PHE A 211 -29.26 1.00 3.98
CA PHE A 211 -28.25 0.89 5.01
C PHE A 211 -26.90 1.16 4.38
N ARG A 212 -26.12 2.02 5.03
CA ARG A 212 -24.72 2.23 4.70
C ARG A 212 -23.86 1.58 5.77
N PRO A 213 -23.23 0.43 5.50
CA PRO A 213 -22.29 -0.20 6.40
C PRO A 213 -21.04 0.67 6.66
N PRO A 214 -20.18 0.29 7.61
CA PRO A 214 -18.97 1.05 7.95
C PRO A 214 -17.97 1.21 6.78
N THR A 215 -17.94 0.24 5.87
CA THR A 215 -17.17 0.23 4.61
C THR A 215 -17.91 -0.59 3.56
N GLY A 216 -17.54 -0.40 2.29
CA GLY A 216 -18.11 -1.13 1.15
C GLY A 216 -19.41 -0.55 0.63
N GLY A 217 -20.08 -1.31 -0.24
CA GLY A 217 -21.35 -0.96 -0.86
C GLY A 217 -22.49 -0.87 0.14
N ASN A 218 -23.49 -0.06 -0.23
CA ASN A 218 -24.74 0.05 0.51
C ASN A 218 -25.58 -1.21 0.35
N ILE A 219 -26.46 -1.45 1.32
CA ILE A 219 -27.44 -2.53 1.28
C ILE A 219 -28.83 -1.91 1.21
N TYR A 220 -29.62 -2.31 0.22
CA TYR A 220 -31.00 -1.86 0.07
C TYR A 220 -31.97 -3.02 0.24
N ILE A 221 -33.07 -2.79 0.95
CA ILE A 221 -34.14 -3.77 1.12
C ILE A 221 -35.43 -3.17 0.57
N LEU A 222 -36.01 -3.84 -0.42
CA LEU A 222 -37.32 -3.54 -0.98
C LEU A 222 -38.32 -4.48 -0.31
N LYS A 223 -39.16 -3.92 0.55
CA LYS A 223 -40.21 -4.66 1.26
C LYS A 223 -41.54 -4.46 0.55
N GLY A 224 -42.05 -5.52 -0.08
CA GLY A 224 -43.41 -5.60 -0.61
C GLY A 224 -44.38 -6.18 0.42
N GLU A 225 -45.61 -6.46 -0.04
CA GLU A 225 -46.65 -7.09 0.80
C GLU A 225 -46.34 -8.58 1.07
N THR A 226 -45.72 -9.29 0.11
CA THR A 226 -45.54 -10.76 0.16
C THR A 226 -44.08 -11.20 0.21
N GLU A 227 -43.17 -10.45 -0.39
CA GLU A 227 -41.75 -10.78 -0.48
C GLU A 227 -40.84 -9.59 -0.16
N MET A 228 -39.61 -9.89 0.24
CA MET A 228 -38.54 -8.91 0.36
C MET A 228 -37.43 -9.22 -0.63
N ILE A 229 -36.89 -8.17 -1.21
CA ILE A 229 -35.78 -8.23 -2.15
C ILE A 229 -34.65 -7.39 -1.56
N MET A 230 -33.43 -7.88 -1.67
CA MET A 230 -32.23 -7.13 -1.34
C MET A 230 -31.52 -6.70 -2.64
N ILE A 231 -30.97 -5.49 -2.65
CA ILE A 231 -30.07 -5.02 -3.70
C ILE A 231 -28.73 -4.75 -3.05
N ASP A 232 -27.70 -5.44 -3.54
CA ASP A 232 -26.35 -5.50 -2.99
C ASP A 232 -26.29 -5.91 -1.51
N GLY A 233 -25.08 -6.24 -1.07
CA GLY A 233 -24.84 -7.02 0.12
C GLY A 233 -23.66 -6.57 0.97
N SER A 234 -22.87 -5.58 0.53
CA SER A 234 -21.61 -5.22 1.18
C SER A 234 -20.59 -6.37 1.23
N TYR A 235 -19.54 -6.23 2.04
CA TYR A 235 -18.53 -7.25 2.24
C TYR A 235 -19.04 -8.47 3.03
N GLY A 236 -18.62 -9.66 2.61
CA GLY A 236 -18.96 -10.92 3.27
C GLY A 236 -18.49 -11.01 4.73
N ILE A 237 -17.41 -10.32 5.09
CA ILE A 237 -16.94 -10.26 6.48
C ILE A 237 -17.98 -9.65 7.43
N TYR A 238 -18.91 -8.85 6.92
CA TYR A 238 -20.00 -8.24 7.68
C TYR A 238 -21.24 -9.10 7.79
N TYR A 239 -21.27 -10.34 7.26
CA TYR A 239 -22.48 -11.14 7.19
C TYR A 239 -23.25 -11.25 8.53
N GLU A 240 -22.57 -11.63 9.60
CA GLU A 240 -23.17 -11.72 10.94
C GLU A 240 -23.64 -10.36 11.49
N ASP A 241 -22.95 -9.28 11.13
CA ASP A 241 -23.29 -7.93 11.54
C ASP A 241 -24.50 -7.39 10.75
N VAL A 242 -24.59 -7.73 9.46
CA VAL A 242 -25.73 -7.43 8.58
C VAL A 242 -26.98 -8.16 9.07
N LYS A 243 -26.89 -9.42 9.51
CA LYS A 243 -28.04 -10.14 10.12
C LYS A 243 -28.58 -9.40 11.34
N LYS A 244 -27.70 -8.96 12.24
CA LYS A 244 -28.08 -8.17 13.43
C LYS A 244 -28.69 -6.83 13.04
N MET A 245 -28.06 -6.11 12.11
CA MET A 245 -28.57 -4.85 11.56
C MET A 245 -29.99 -5.00 11.01
N LEU A 246 -30.27 -6.06 10.23
CA LEU A 246 -31.60 -6.32 9.69
C LEU A 246 -32.61 -6.59 10.81
N ALA A 247 -32.24 -7.45 11.78
CA ALA A 247 -33.10 -7.77 12.92
C ALA A 247 -33.43 -6.53 13.78
N GLU A 248 -32.45 -5.66 14.06
CA GLU A 248 -32.64 -4.38 14.75
C GLU A 248 -33.64 -3.47 14.03
N ASN A 249 -33.74 -3.60 12.70
CA ASN A 249 -34.66 -2.84 11.86
C ASN A 249 -35.97 -3.57 11.57
N GLN A 250 -36.27 -4.64 12.32
CA GLN A 250 -37.48 -5.46 12.16
C GLN A 250 -37.61 -6.08 10.76
N ILE A 251 -36.46 -6.42 10.16
CA ILE A 251 -36.36 -7.13 8.89
C ILE A 251 -35.84 -8.53 9.20
N ASP A 252 -36.65 -9.53 8.89
CA ASP A 252 -36.28 -10.94 8.99
C ASP A 252 -35.47 -11.34 7.75
N PRO A 253 -34.17 -11.69 7.88
CA PRO A 253 -33.33 -12.07 6.74
C PRO A 253 -33.90 -13.25 5.93
N SER A 254 -34.61 -14.18 6.57
CA SER A 254 -35.18 -15.37 5.90
C SER A 254 -36.33 -15.04 4.92
N LYS A 255 -36.90 -13.83 5.03
CA LYS A 255 -37.93 -13.31 4.12
C LYS A 255 -37.36 -12.69 2.85
N ILE A 256 -36.04 -12.54 2.76
CA ILE A 256 -35.36 -12.02 1.58
C ILE A 256 -35.23 -13.16 0.58
N LYS A 257 -36.08 -13.13 -0.45
CA LYS A 257 -36.17 -14.22 -1.44
C LYS A 257 -35.23 -14.03 -2.61
N LYS A 258 -34.89 -12.79 -2.92
CA LYS A 258 -34.00 -12.46 -4.03
C LYS A 258 -32.97 -11.42 -3.62
N ILE A 259 -31.75 -11.59 -4.11
CA ILE A 259 -30.69 -10.59 -4.10
C ILE A 259 -30.37 -10.23 -5.54
N TYR A 260 -30.47 -8.94 -5.88
CA TYR A 260 -29.95 -8.41 -7.14
C TYR A 260 -28.63 -7.71 -6.87
N LEU A 261 -27.59 -8.14 -7.58
CA LEU A 261 -26.27 -7.53 -7.50
C LEU A 261 -26.09 -6.55 -8.65
N THR A 262 -25.59 -5.36 -8.33
CA THR A 262 -25.26 -4.34 -9.34
C THR A 262 -24.02 -4.71 -10.14
N HIS A 263 -23.03 -5.35 -9.50
CA HIS A 263 -21.80 -5.89 -10.09
C HIS A 263 -21.14 -6.92 -9.14
N ALA A 264 -20.08 -7.59 -9.61
CA ALA A 264 -19.46 -8.72 -8.90
C ALA A 264 -18.45 -8.33 -7.81
N ASP A 265 -18.17 -7.04 -7.60
CA ASP A 265 -17.15 -6.63 -6.65
C ASP A 265 -17.50 -7.08 -5.23
N ALA A 266 -16.46 -7.45 -4.46
CA ALA A 266 -16.62 -8.06 -3.15
C ALA A 266 -17.37 -7.16 -2.14
N ASP A 267 -17.38 -5.86 -2.38
CA ASP A 267 -18.08 -4.86 -1.57
C ASP A 267 -19.55 -4.67 -1.96
N HIS A 268 -20.03 -5.41 -2.95
CA HIS A 268 -21.44 -5.48 -3.32
C HIS A 268 -21.98 -6.91 -3.23
N ALA A 269 -21.22 -7.89 -3.69
CA ALA A 269 -21.63 -9.30 -3.72
C ALA A 269 -21.33 -10.06 -2.43
N GLY A 270 -20.54 -9.50 -1.51
CA GLY A 270 -19.86 -10.27 -0.46
C GLY A 270 -20.77 -11.10 0.45
N VAL A 271 -21.96 -10.62 0.84
CA VAL A 271 -22.87 -11.41 1.70
C VAL A 271 -23.80 -12.34 0.92
N SER A 272 -23.91 -12.21 -0.41
CA SER A 272 -24.96 -12.89 -1.17
C SER A 272 -24.83 -14.41 -1.13
N GLY A 273 -23.60 -14.93 -1.18
CA GLY A 273 -23.35 -16.37 -1.07
C GLY A 273 -23.79 -16.96 0.28
N TYR A 274 -23.63 -16.20 1.37
CA TYR A 274 -24.11 -16.64 2.68
C TYR A 274 -25.64 -16.68 2.76
N PHE A 275 -26.33 -15.73 2.14
CA PHE A 275 -27.79 -15.73 2.04
C PHE A 275 -28.32 -16.87 1.18
N GLU A 276 -27.66 -17.17 0.07
CA GLU A 276 -27.98 -18.32 -0.77
C GLU A 276 -27.84 -19.64 0.02
N GLU A 277 -26.73 -19.79 0.76
CA GLU A 277 -26.46 -20.99 1.54
C GLU A 277 -27.44 -21.15 2.73
N GLU A 278 -27.60 -20.10 3.55
CA GLU A 278 -28.37 -20.15 4.80
C GLU A 278 -29.89 -20.09 4.57
N TYR A 279 -30.35 -19.26 3.62
CA TYR A 279 -31.79 -18.98 3.43
C TYR A 279 -32.36 -19.44 2.10
N ARG A 280 -31.53 -20.03 1.23
CA ARG A 280 -31.92 -20.38 -0.16
C ARG A 280 -32.43 -19.18 -0.94
N THR A 281 -31.85 -18.01 -0.65
CA THR A 281 -32.11 -16.77 -1.39
C THR A 281 -31.57 -16.91 -2.81
N GLU A 282 -32.37 -16.56 -3.81
CA GLU A 282 -31.93 -16.56 -5.20
C GLU A 282 -31.06 -15.33 -5.48
N VAL A 283 -29.87 -15.53 -6.02
CA VAL A 283 -28.92 -14.44 -6.33
C VAL A 283 -28.86 -14.19 -7.83
N TYR A 284 -29.06 -12.95 -8.23
CA TYR A 284 -29.10 -12.52 -9.62
C TYR A 284 -27.99 -11.49 -9.89
N LEU A 285 -27.20 -11.73 -10.92
CA LEU A 285 -26.17 -10.83 -11.44
C LEU A 285 -26.28 -10.79 -12.96
N HIS A 286 -26.02 -9.63 -13.57
CA HIS A 286 -26.05 -9.53 -15.02
C HIS A 286 -24.87 -10.33 -15.64
N PRO A 287 -25.04 -11.05 -16.77
CA PRO A 287 -23.98 -11.89 -17.34
C PRO A 287 -22.71 -11.12 -17.80
N ALA A 288 -22.83 -9.81 -18.00
CA ALA A 288 -21.74 -8.93 -18.41
C ALA A 288 -21.09 -8.15 -17.26
N SER A 289 -21.48 -8.44 -16.02
CA SER A 289 -20.89 -7.86 -14.80
C SER A 289 -19.55 -8.48 -14.44
#